data_AF-A0AA41U1L7-F1
#
_entry.id   AF-A0AA41U1L7-F1
#
_cell.length_a   1.000
_cell.length_b   1.000
_cell.length_c   1.000
_cell.angle_alpha   90.00
_cell.angle_beta   90.00
_cell.angle_gamma   90.00
#
_symmetry.space_group_name_H-M   'P 1'
#
loop_
_entity.id
_entity.type
_entity.pdbx_description
1 polymer ?
#
loop_
_entity_poly.entity_id
_entity_poly.type
_entity_poly.pdbx_seq_one_letter_code
_entity_poly.pdbx_strand_id
1 'polypeptide(L)' 'MRLVIAGFGFDLNRDEVAKLMSEVEPEQGPGDRVTVGRHAYPVMQIGEVITGQDRRDFSAREVTCALGRLGFPVHTAG' A
#
# COMPACT_ATOMS: atom_id res chain seq x y z
N MET A 1 10.11 0.94 9.93
CA MET A 1 11.03 0.63 8.81
C MET A 1 10.95 1.78 7.84
N ARG A 2 12.05 2.23 7.24
CA ARG A 2 11.97 3.33 6.26
C ARG A 2 11.60 2.78 4.89
N LEU A 3 10.44 3.14 4.38
CA LEU A 3 9.98 2.87 3.02
C LEU A 3 10.35 4.06 2.13
N VAL A 4 10.71 3.80 0.87
CA VAL A 4 10.95 4.87 -0.10
C VAL A 4 9.92 4.73 -1.22
N ILE A 5 9.07 5.74 -1.39
CA ILE A 5 7.99 5.79 -2.38
C ILE A 5 8.06 7.16 -3.08
N ALA A 6 8.04 7.18 -4.41
CA ALA A 6 8.24 8.40 -5.20
C ALA A 6 9.53 9.17 -4.85
N GLY A 7 10.58 8.48 -4.39
CA GLY A 7 11.82 9.11 -3.92
C GLY A 7 11.76 9.74 -2.51
N PHE A 8 10.61 9.71 -1.84
CA PHE A 8 10.44 10.21 -0.47
C PHE A 8 10.51 9.07 0.55
N GLY A 9 11.15 9.33 1.68
CA GLY A 9 11.27 8.36 2.77
C GLY A 9 10.13 8.49 3.76
N PHE A 10 9.44 7.39 4.04
CA PHE A 10 8.35 7.28 5.00
C PHE A 10 8.73 6.29 6.10
N ASP A 11 8.61 6.71 7.35
CA ASP A 11 8.82 5.83 8.50
C ASP A 11 7.48 5.22 8.90
N LEU A 12 7.22 4.04 8.35
CA LEU A 12 6.00 3.28 8.59
C LEU A 12 6.32 1.86 9.06
N ASN A 13 5.45 1.33 9.91
CA ASN A 13 5.41 -0.07 10.27
C ASN A 13 4.06 -0.70 9.89
N ARG A 14 3.95 -2.02 10.11
CA ARG A 14 2.77 -2.80 9.72
C ARG A 14 1.50 -2.34 10.44
N ASP A 15 1.59 -2.00 11.72
CA ASP A 15 0.45 -1.60 12.54
C ASP A 15 -0.04 -0.19 12.18
N GLU A 16 0.88 0.72 11.85
CA GLU A 16 0.53 2.07 11.35
C GLU A 16 -0.22 1.99 10.03
N VAL A 17 0.26 1.18 9.08
CA VAL A 17 -0.45 0.95 7.81
C VAL A 17 -1.84 0.34 8.07
N ALA A 18 -1.93 -0.68 8.94
CA ALA A 18 -3.21 -1.31 9.26
C ALA A 18 -4.20 -0.34 9.93
N LYS A 19 -3.71 0.54 10.81
CA LYS A 19 -4.51 1.57 11.46
C LYS A 19 -5.06 2.57 10.44
N LEU A 20 -4.21 3.09 9.55
CA LEU A 20 -4.62 4.03 8.51
C LEU A 20 -5.67 3.44 7.56
N MET A 21 -5.54 2.15 7.23
CA MET A 21 -6.47 1.46 6.34
C MET A 21 -7.77 1.01 7.02
N SER A 22 -7.87 1.04 8.35
CA SER A 22 -9.02 0.48 9.09
C SER A 22 -10.35 1.18 8.82
N GLU A 23 -10.30 2.46 8.44
CA GLU A 23 -11.48 3.28 8.10
C GLU A 23 -11.64 3.48 6.59
N VAL A 24 -10.83 2.79 5.77
CA VAL A 24 -10.84 2.91 4.33
C VAL A 24 -11.63 1.76 3.70
N GLU A 25 -12.59 2.09 2.85
CA GLU A 25 -13.34 1.10 2.07
C GLU A 25 -12.48 0.58 0.90
N PRO A 26 -12.32 -0.75 0.71
CA PRO A 26 -11.54 -1.28 -0.40
C PRO A 26 -12.13 -0.92 -1.76
N GLU A 27 -11.31 -0.32 -2.62
CA GLU A 27 -11.73 0.00 -3.99
C GLU A 27 -11.91 -1.26 -4.85
N GLN A 28 -12.93 -1.21 -5.70
CA GLN A 28 -13.20 -2.23 -6.71
C GLN A 28 -12.36 -1.97 -7.95
N GLY A 29 -11.82 -3.02 -8.56
CA GLY A 29 -11.08 -2.90 -9.81
C GLY A 29 -9.96 -3.94 -9.96
N PRO A 30 -9.43 -4.08 -11.19
CA PRO A 30 -8.30 -4.95 -11.47
C PRO A 30 -6.98 -4.35 -10.95
N GLY A 31 -5.95 -5.20 -10.91
CA GLY A 31 -4.58 -4.81 -10.56
C GLY A 31 -4.08 -5.48 -9.28
N ASP A 32 -2.86 -5.11 -8.91
CA ASP A 32 -2.18 -5.64 -7.72
C ASP A 32 -2.92 -5.26 -6.44
N ARG A 33 -3.06 -6.22 -5.53
CA ARG A 33 -3.76 -6.04 -4.25
C ARG A 33 -2.90 -6.49 -3.09
N VAL A 34 -3.10 -5.87 -1.94
CA VAL A 34 -2.48 -6.28 -0.68
C VAL A 34 -3.55 -6.53 0.37
N THR A 35 -3.40 -7.62 1.12
CA THR A 35 -4.30 -7.94 2.23
C THR A 35 -3.89 -7.16 3.47
N VAL A 36 -4.77 -6.27 3.94
CA VAL A 36 -4.62 -5.54 5.20
C VAL A 36 -5.80 -5.92 6.10
N GLY A 37 -5.49 -6.50 7.26
CA GLY A 37 -6.52 -7.08 8.13
C GLY A 37 -7.27 -8.22 7.42
N ARG A 38 -8.57 -8.03 7.17
CA ARG A 38 -9.46 -9.00 6.52
C ARG A 38 -9.80 -8.65 5.06
N HIS A 39 -9.33 -7.51 4.56
CA HIS A 39 -9.69 -7.01 3.24
C HIS A 39 -8.48 -6.93 2.32
N ALA A 40 -8.71 -7.10 1.02
CA ALA A 40 -7.70 -6.90 -0.01
C ALA A 40 -7.92 -5.55 -0.68
N TYR A 41 -6.93 -4.67 -0.59
CA TYR A 41 -6.97 -3.31 -1.13
C TYR A 41 -6.09 -3.22 -2.37
N PRO A 42 -6.46 -2.44 -3.40
CA PRO A 42 -5.54 -2.10 -4.48
C PRO A 42 -4.29 -1.43 -3.91
N VAL A 43 -3.13 -1.82 -4.42
CA VAL A 43 -1.85 -1.27 -3.91
C VAL A 43 -1.76 0.25 -4.13
N MET A 44 -2.36 0.75 -5.21
CA MET A 44 -2.40 2.17 -5.50
C MET A 44 -3.24 2.96 -4.49
N GLN A 45 -4.33 2.38 -4.01
CA GLN A 45 -5.16 2.98 -2.95
C GLN A 45 -4.38 3.04 -1.64
N ILE A 46 -3.71 1.95 -1.26
CA ILE A 46 -2.90 1.94 -0.02
C ILE A 46 -1.79 2.99 -0.10
N GLY A 47 -1.09 3.06 -1.23
CA GLY A 47 -0.03 4.05 -1.46
C GLY A 47 -0.51 5.47 -1.20
N GLU A 48 -1.62 5.87 -1.82
CA GLU A 48 -2.20 7.21 -1.67
C GLU A 48 -2.56 7.51 -0.20
N VAL A 49 -3.21 6.57 0.49
CA VAL A 49 -3.61 6.75 1.90
C VAL A 49 -2.40 6.93 2.82
N ILE A 50 -1.36 6.11 2.67
CA ILE A 50 -0.24 6.09 3.63
C ILE A 50 0.82 7.17 3.34
N THR A 51 0.92 7.65 2.10
CA THR A 51 1.88 8.71 1.73
C THR A 51 1.24 10.09 1.60
N GLY A 52 -0.08 10.15 1.35
CA GLY A 52 -0.79 11.37 0.98
C GLY A 52 -0.40 11.91 -0.41
N GLN A 53 0.33 11.13 -1.22
CA GLN A 53 0.76 11.51 -2.56
C GLN A 53 -0.31 11.19 -3.60
N ASP A 54 -0.25 11.86 -4.74
CA ASP A 54 -1.09 11.52 -5.88
C ASP A 54 -0.63 10.19 -6.49
N ARG A 55 -1.58 9.36 -6.94
CA ARG A 55 -1.29 8.05 -7.57
C ARG A 55 -0.41 8.15 -8.81
N ARG A 56 -0.25 9.33 -9.40
CA ARG A 56 0.65 9.60 -10.53
C ARG A 56 2.12 9.72 -10.11
N ASP A 57 2.40 9.93 -8.82
CA ASP A 57 3.75 10.17 -8.32
C ASP A 57 4.52 8.88 -8.02
N PHE A 58 3.83 7.74 -7.89
CA PHE A 58 4.42 6.45 -7.57
C PHE A 58 3.82 5.31 -8.39
N SER A 59 4.52 4.18 -8.42
CA SER A 59 4.09 2.99 -9.13
C SER A 59 3.56 1.90 -8.19
N ALA A 60 2.64 1.07 -8.72
CA ALA A 60 2.14 -0.12 -8.02
C ALA A 60 3.27 -1.01 -7.51
N ARG A 61 4.33 -1.19 -8.32
CA ARG A 61 5.50 -2.00 -7.97
C ARG A 61 6.25 -1.45 -6.76
N GLU A 62 6.46 -0.14 -6.66
CA GLU A 62 7.12 0.48 -5.50
C GLU A 62 6.34 0.20 -4.22
N VAL A 63 5.02 0.43 -4.26
CA VAL A 63 4.15 0.21 -3.11
C VAL A 63 4.08 -1.27 -2.74
N THR A 64 3.94 -2.16 -3.73
CA THR A 64 3.96 -3.61 -3.54
C THR A 64 5.25 -4.07 -2.86
N CYS A 65 6.42 -3.63 -3.34
CA CYS A 65 7.70 -3.96 -2.71
C CYS A 65 7.80 -3.41 -1.29
N ALA A 66 7.33 -2.18 -1.06
CA ALA A 66 7.34 -1.54 0.24
C ALA A 66 6.48 -2.29 1.27
N LEU A 67 5.24 -2.65 0.90
CA LEU A 67 4.31 -3.40 1.74
C LEU A 67 4.74 -4.85 1.94
N GLY A 68 5.30 -5.50 0.91
CA GLY A 68 5.88 -6.83 1.03
C GLY A 68 7.03 -6.88 2.04
N ARG A 69 7.89 -5.84 2.09
CA ARG A 69 8.94 -5.72 3.11
C ARG A 69 8.39 -5.56 4.53
N LEU A 70 7.18 -5.01 4.68
CA LEU A 70 6.47 -4.93 5.97
C LEU A 70 5.77 -6.25 6.34
N GLY A 71 5.85 -7.28 5.49
CA GLY A 71 5.26 -8.59 5.73
C GLY A 71 3.77 -8.67 5.37
N PHE A 72 3.27 -7.77 4.53
CA PHE A 72 1.90 -7.88 4.02
C PHE A 72 1.80 -8.94 2.90
N PRO A 73 0.70 -9.71 2.84
CA PRO A 73 0.42 -10.60 1.72
C PRO A 73 0.11 -9.79 0.45
N VAL A 74 0.89 -10.02 -0.60
CA VAL A 74 0.76 -9.38 -1.91
C VAL A 74 0.10 -10.36 -2.89
N HIS A 75 -0.86 -9.85 -3.65
CA HIS A 75 -1.52 -10.55 -4.75
C HIS A 75 -1.28 -9.76 -6.04
N THR A 76 -0.35 -10.23 -6.86
CA THR A 76 -0.02 -9.58 -8.14
C THR A 76 -0.99 -10.07 -9.22
N ALA A 77 -1.54 -9.14 -10.01
CA ALA A 77 -2.31 -9.50 -11.20
C ALA A 77 -1.31 -9.92 -12.29
N GLY A 78 -1.30 -11.21 -12.64
CA GLY A 78 -0.42 -11.79 -13.67
C GLY A 78 -0.79 -11.40 -15.09
#